data_AF-A0A2D0B546-F1
#
_entry.id   AF-A0A2D0B546-F1
#
_cell.length_a   1.000
_cell.length_b   1.000
_cell.length_c   1.000
_cell.angle_alpha   90.00
_cell.angle_beta   90.00
_cell.angle_gamma   90.00
#
_symmetry.space_group_name_H-M   'P 1'
#
loop_
_entity.id
_entity.type
_entity.pdbx_description
1 polymer ?
#
loop_
_entity_poly.entity_id
_entity_poly.type
_entity_poly.pdbx_seq_one_letter_code
_entity_poly.pdbx_strand_id
1 'polypeptide(L)'
;MSIATRHPDVRPSPPPLFPPPATPRIAPRYEQRASPLLLSLVELDPREVIEGVMTEKGFLAADVVPVGPMREACPHCPGVALQLVLRHRHVKRSHLFCRVCTRCYDALNDHGHSVLTA
;
A
#
# COMPACT_ATOMS: atom_id res chain seq x y z
N MET A 1 45.74 51.26 -26.66
CA MET A 1 46.06 49.83 -26.85
C MET A 1 44.74 49.07 -26.89
N SER A 2 44.39 48.52 -28.06
CA SER A 2 43.09 47.91 -28.34
C SER A 2 43.08 46.43 -27.97
N ILE A 3 42.02 45.94 -27.33
CA ILE A 3 41.79 44.53 -27.06
C ILE A 3 40.50 44.11 -27.76
N ALA A 4 40.65 43.31 -28.82
CA ALA A 4 39.55 42.80 -29.63
C ALA A 4 38.88 41.61 -28.92
N THR A 5 37.57 41.71 -28.70
CA THR A 5 36.68 40.63 -28.27
C THR A 5 36.45 39.66 -29.45
N ARG A 6 36.91 38.41 -29.34
CA ARG A 6 36.58 37.34 -30.27
C ARG A 6 35.34 36.60 -29.74
N HIS A 7 34.21 36.75 -30.41
CA HIS A 7 33.05 35.85 -30.27
C HIS A 7 33.37 34.53 -30.98
N PRO A 8 33.09 33.36 -30.39
CA PRO A 8 33.12 32.10 -31.13
C PRO A 8 31.84 31.95 -31.96
N ASP A 9 32.00 31.75 -33.27
CA ASP A 9 30.95 31.37 -34.22
C ASP A 9 30.21 30.11 -33.75
N VAL A 10 28.95 30.27 -33.36
CA VAL A 10 28.03 29.14 -33.17
C VAL A 10 27.48 28.77 -34.55
N ARG A 11 28.06 27.76 -35.18
CA ARG A 11 27.44 27.13 -36.37
C ARG A 11 26.16 26.40 -35.92
N PRO A 12 25.00 26.64 -36.54
CA PRO A 12 23.82 25.82 -36.30
C PRO A 12 24.03 24.42 -36.91
N SER A 13 23.86 23.39 -36.09
CA SER A 13 23.87 21.99 -36.53
C SER A 13 22.70 21.72 -37.49
N PRO A 14 22.86 20.87 -38.52
CA PRO A 14 21.76 20.49 -39.39
C PRO A 14 20.72 19.65 -38.63
N PRO A 15 19.43 19.71 -39.00
CA PRO A 15 18.39 18.92 -38.37
C PRO A 15 18.62 17.42 -38.67
N PRO A 16 18.37 16.52 -37.70
CA PRO A 16 18.50 15.09 -37.93
C PRO A 16 17.43 14.60 -38.93
N LEU A 17 17.88 13.91 -39.98
CA LEU A 17 17.06 13.36 -41.07
C LEU A 17 16.31 12.06 -40.70
N PHE A 18 16.28 11.67 -39.43
CA PHE A 18 15.67 10.41 -38.99
C PHE A 18 14.75 10.65 -37.78
N PRO A 19 13.49 10.17 -37.80
CA PRO A 19 12.68 10.16 -36.59
C PRO A 19 13.33 9.21 -35.57
N PRO A 20 13.42 9.59 -34.28
CA PRO A 20 13.94 8.69 -33.26
C PRO A 20 13.01 7.48 -33.12
N PRO A 21 13.56 6.27 -32.86
CA PRO A 21 12.73 5.11 -32.55
C PRO A 21 11.89 5.42 -31.31
N ALA A 22 10.59 5.10 -31.39
CA ALA A 22 9.65 5.32 -30.30
C ALA A 22 10.17 4.64 -29.02
N THR A 23 10.68 5.44 -28.09
CA THR A 23 11.00 4.98 -26.75
C THR A 23 9.73 4.43 -26.11
N PRO A 24 9.70 3.18 -25.63
CA PRO A 24 8.58 2.72 -24.83
C PRO A 24 8.44 3.67 -23.65
N ARG A 25 7.28 4.30 -23.52
CA ARG A 25 6.94 5.19 -22.41
C ARG A 25 7.04 4.37 -21.13
N ILE A 26 8.18 4.48 -20.44
CA ILE A 26 8.29 4.03 -19.05
C ILE A 26 7.40 4.99 -18.28
N ALA A 27 6.14 4.59 -18.05
CA ALA A 27 5.25 5.32 -17.18
C ALA A 27 5.97 5.51 -15.83
N PRO A 28 6.05 6.74 -15.32
CA PRO A 28 6.74 6.98 -14.07
C PRO A 28 6.01 6.21 -12.97
N ARG A 29 6.75 5.41 -12.19
CA ARG A 29 6.22 4.56 -11.10
C ARG A 29 5.34 5.31 -10.08
N TYR A 30 5.33 6.65 -10.09
CA TYR A 30 4.46 7.45 -9.24
C TYR A 30 2.97 7.34 -9.64
N GLU A 31 2.65 7.16 -10.93
CA GLU A 31 1.26 7.17 -11.41
C GLU A 31 0.49 5.90 -11.04
N GLN A 32 1.18 4.78 -10.83
CA GLN A 32 0.55 3.54 -10.36
C GLN A 32 -0.03 3.63 -8.95
N ARG A 33 0.32 4.65 -8.15
CA ARG A 33 -0.20 4.85 -6.78
C ARG A 33 -1.41 5.78 -6.72
N ALA A 34 -1.85 6.36 -7.83
CA ALA A 34 -2.83 7.45 -7.82
C ALA A 34 -4.28 6.97 -7.85
N SER A 35 -4.55 5.74 -8.29
CA SER A 35 -5.90 5.19 -8.28
C SER A 35 -6.22 4.63 -6.89
N PRO A 36 -7.27 5.11 -6.20
CA PRO A 36 -7.72 4.49 -4.97
C PRO A 36 -8.13 3.05 -5.28
N LEU A 37 -7.44 2.09 -4.66
CA LEU A 37 -7.89 0.70 -4.68
C LEU A 37 -9.21 0.65 -3.91
N LEU A 38 -10.28 0.31 -4.61
CA LEU A 38 -11.57 0.06 -3.97
C LEU A 38 -11.48 -1.29 -3.27
N LEU A 39 -11.18 -1.26 -1.97
CA LEU A 39 -11.11 -2.44 -1.14
C LEU A 39 -12.43 -2.64 -0.41
N SER A 40 -12.88 -3.88 -0.36
CA SER A 40 -13.99 -4.29 0.50
C SER A 40 -13.44 -4.93 1.78
N LEU A 41 -14.05 -4.60 2.92
CA LEU A 41 -13.69 -5.21 4.19
C LEU A 41 -14.58 -6.42 4.45
N VAL A 42 -13.96 -7.53 4.81
CA VAL A 42 -14.66 -8.74 5.26
C VAL A 42 -14.24 -9.05 6.69
N GLU A 43 -15.21 -9.21 7.58
CA GLU A 43 -14.93 -9.59 8.97
C GLU A 43 -14.42 -11.03 9.04
N LEU A 44 -13.37 -11.24 9.83
CA LEU A 44 -12.73 -12.55 10.03
C LEU A 44 -13.02 -13.06 11.44
N ASP A 45 -13.12 -14.38 11.59
CA ASP A 45 -13.10 -15.01 12.91
C ASP A 45 -11.69 -14.80 13.53
N PRO A 46 -11.58 -14.21 14.73
CA PRO A 46 -10.31 -14.11 15.45
C PRO A 46 -9.51 -15.42 15.51
N ARG A 47 -10.20 -16.57 15.59
CA ARG A 47 -9.57 -17.90 15.64
C ARG A 47 -8.79 -18.25 14.38
N GLU A 48 -9.14 -17.65 13.24
CA GLU A 48 -8.47 -17.88 11.95
C GLU A 48 -7.22 -17.01 11.79
N VAL A 49 -7.14 -15.87 12.47
CA VAL A 49 -6.07 -14.89 12.29
C VAL A 49 -4.98 -14.95 13.35
N ILE A 50 -5.30 -15.44 14.55
CA ILE A 50 -4.34 -15.51 15.65
C ILE A 50 -4.48 -16.82 16.44
N GLU A 51 -3.37 -17.30 16.99
CA GLU A 51 -3.34 -18.38 17.95
C GLU A 51 -3.88 -17.91 19.30
N GLY A 52 -4.73 -18.75 19.90
CA GLY A 52 -5.36 -18.45 21.17
C GLY A 52 -6.12 -19.65 21.71
N VAL A 53 -6.68 -19.47 22.89
CA VAL A 53 -7.45 -20.49 23.61
C VAL A 53 -8.88 -20.01 23.80
N MET A 54 -9.83 -20.92 23.56
CA MET A 54 -11.24 -20.68 23.90
C MET A 54 -11.43 -20.93 25.38
N THR A 55 -11.91 -19.91 26.08
CA THR A 55 -12.27 -19.98 27.50
C THR A 55 -13.77 -19.76 27.65
N GLU A 56 -14.30 -20.01 28.85
CA GLU A 56 -15.70 -19.70 29.20
C GLU A 56 -16.05 -18.22 29.00
N LYS A 57 -15.05 -17.33 29.05
CA LYS A 57 -15.20 -15.88 28.88
C LYS A 57 -14.96 -15.41 27.45
N GLY A 58 -14.70 -16.33 26.52
CA GLY A 58 -14.41 -16.05 25.12
C GLY A 58 -13.00 -16.42 24.69
N PHE A 59 -12.62 -15.92 23.51
CA PHE A 59 -11.32 -16.21 22.90
C PHE A 59 -10.23 -15.31 23.48
N LEU A 60 -9.19 -15.93 24.05
CA LEU A 60 -8.00 -15.23 24.53
C LEU A 60 -6.82 -15.53 23.61
N ALA A 61 -6.16 -14.49 23.12
CA ALA A 61 -4.99 -14.57 22.27
C ALA A 61 -3.86 -13.72 22.85
N ALA A 62 -2.63 -13.97 22.40
CA ALA A 62 -1.48 -13.15 22.75
C ALA A 62 -1.63 -11.72 22.21
N ASP A 63 -0.94 -10.76 22.84
CA ASP A 63 -0.93 -9.38 22.36
C ASP A 63 -0.37 -9.28 20.94
N VAL A 64 -1.07 -8.50 20.13
CA VAL A 64 -0.75 -8.27 18.73
C VAL A 64 -0.01 -6.96 18.59
N VAL A 65 1.12 -6.98 17.87
CA VAL A 65 1.89 -5.76 17.58
C VAL A 65 1.50 -5.25 16.20
N PRO A 66 0.70 -4.18 16.10
CA PRO A 66 0.37 -3.59 14.81
C PRO A 66 1.58 -2.89 14.21
N VAL A 67 1.68 -2.94 12.88
CA VAL A 67 2.74 -2.21 12.15
C VAL A 67 2.35 -0.76 11.84
N GLY A 68 1.06 -0.44 11.88
CA GLY A 68 0.58 0.93 11.76
C GLY A 68 -0.88 1.05 11.30
N PRO A 69 -1.43 2.27 11.33
CA PRO A 69 -2.79 2.56 10.87
C PRO A 69 -2.88 2.46 9.34
N MET A 70 -4.02 1.97 8.88
CA MET A 70 -4.41 1.96 7.47
C MET A 70 -5.41 3.08 7.15
N ARG A 71 -5.74 3.23 5.87
CA ARG A 71 -6.72 4.23 5.42
C ARG A 71 -8.15 3.81 5.78
N GLU A 72 -8.38 2.51 5.85
CA GLU A 72 -9.66 1.90 6.14
C GLU A 72 -10.04 2.12 7.61
N ALA A 73 -11.31 2.48 7.82
CA ALA A 73 -11.87 2.68 9.15
C ALA A 73 -12.70 1.47 9.58
N CYS A 74 -12.77 1.23 10.88
CA CYS A 74 -13.62 0.21 11.46
C CYS A 74 -15.10 0.50 11.16
N PRO A 75 -15.86 -0.43 10.57
CA PRO A 75 -17.29 -0.23 10.29
C PRO A 75 -18.15 0.00 11.55
N HIS A 76 -17.68 -0.42 12.72
CA HIS A 76 -18.42 -0.32 13.99
C HIS A 76 -17.91 0.79 14.91
N CYS A 77 -16.75 1.40 14.60
CA CYS A 77 -16.14 2.41 15.46
C CYS A 77 -15.87 3.69 14.66
N PRO A 78 -16.74 4.71 14.76
CA PRO A 78 -16.63 5.93 13.96
C PRO A 78 -15.25 6.58 14.09
N GLY A 79 -14.60 6.84 12.94
CA GLY A 79 -13.31 7.52 12.88
C GLY A 79 -12.10 6.71 13.37
N VAL A 80 -12.26 5.42 13.68
CA VAL A 80 -11.16 4.57 14.13
C VAL A 80 -10.50 3.91 12.94
N ALA A 81 -9.28 4.34 12.62
CA ALA A 81 -8.44 3.68 11.62
C ALA A 81 -8.06 2.26 12.06
N LEU A 82 -8.29 1.29 11.17
CA LEU A 82 -7.85 -0.09 11.37
C LEU A 82 -6.32 -0.16 11.38
N GLN A 83 -5.77 -1.07 12.19
CA GLN A 83 -4.34 -1.30 12.26
C GLN A 83 -3.95 -2.50 11.42
N LEU A 84 -2.90 -2.38 10.61
CA LEU A 84 -2.34 -3.54 9.92
C LEU A 84 -1.55 -4.40 10.91
N VAL A 85 -1.83 -5.69 10.88
CA VAL A 85 -1.08 -6.73 11.60
C VAL A 85 -0.49 -7.66 10.56
N LEU A 86 0.82 -7.86 10.63
CA LEU A 86 1.52 -8.80 9.76
C LEU A 86 1.64 -10.17 10.41
N ARG A 87 1.72 -11.20 9.56
CA ARG A 87 1.97 -12.58 9.97
C ARG A 87 3.33 -12.70 10.67
N HIS A 88 3.32 -12.63 12.00
CA HIS A 88 4.48 -12.76 12.86
C HIS A 88 4.12 -13.43 14.19
N ARG A 89 4.98 -14.33 14.69
CA ARG A 89 4.77 -15.09 15.93
C ARG A 89 3.42 -15.82 15.94
N HIS A 90 2.50 -15.42 16.83
CA HIS A 90 1.20 -16.04 17.05
C HIS A 90 0.15 -15.67 16.00
N VAL A 91 0.45 -14.73 15.09
CA VAL A 91 -0.46 -14.32 14.02
C VAL A 91 -0.37 -15.32 12.87
N LYS A 92 -1.49 -16.00 12.58
CA LYS A 92 -1.62 -17.04 11.54
C LYS A 92 -1.63 -16.44 10.14
N ARG A 93 -2.29 -15.30 9.96
CA ARG A 93 -2.38 -14.54 8.70
C ARG A 93 -2.42 -13.04 8.95
N SER A 94 -1.89 -12.28 7.99
CA SER A 94 -2.00 -10.81 8.00
C SER A 94 -3.48 -10.41 7.97
N HIS A 95 -3.83 -9.40 8.76
CA HIS A 95 -5.20 -8.91 8.90
C HIS A 95 -5.20 -7.45 9.37
N LEU A 96 -6.37 -6.83 9.26
CA LEU A 96 -6.64 -5.53 9.84
C LEU A 96 -7.31 -5.71 11.21
N PHE A 97 -6.90 -4.93 12.20
CA PHE A 97 -7.34 -5.06 13.58
C PHE A 97 -7.90 -3.73 14.11
N CYS A 98 -9.12 -3.77 14.67
CA CYS A 98 -9.68 -2.61 15.35
C CYS A 98 -9.25 -2.60 16.83
N ARG A 99 -8.47 -1.59 17.23
CA ARG A 99 -8.03 -1.44 18.63
C ARG A 99 -9.14 -1.14 19.65
N VAL A 100 -10.35 -0.81 19.18
CA VAL A 100 -11.50 -0.44 20.04
C VAL A 100 -12.44 -1.61 20.25
N CYS A 101 -12.94 -2.22 19.17
CA CYS A 101 -13.88 -3.35 19.25
C CYS A 101 -13.24 -4.71 19.06
N THR A 102 -11.91 -4.77 18.91
CA THR A 102 -11.09 -5.99 18.76
C THR A 102 -11.44 -6.90 17.57
N ARG A 103 -12.32 -6.45 16.66
CA ARG A 103 -12.68 -7.15 15.43
C ARG A 103 -11.51 -7.19 14.44
N CYS A 104 -11.46 -8.27 13.69
CA CYS A 104 -10.45 -8.54 12.68
C CYS A 104 -11.08 -8.50 11.29
N TYR A 105 -10.37 -7.95 10.31
CA TYR A 105 -10.85 -7.84 8.94
C TYR A 105 -9.79 -8.28 7.93
N ASP A 106 -10.26 -8.80 6.81
CA ASP A 106 -9.50 -8.85 5.58
C ASP A 106 -9.84 -7.64 4.71
N ALA A 107 -8.93 -7.30 3.81
CA ALA A 107 -9.18 -6.36 2.74
C ALA A 107 -9.14 -7.11 1.41
N LEU A 108 -10.26 -7.12 0.69
CA LEU A 108 -10.39 -7.79 -0.59
C LEU A 108 -10.39 -6.76 -1.72
N ASN A 109 -9.78 -7.10 -2.85
CA ASN A 109 -9.96 -6.34 -4.08
C ASN A 109 -11.36 -6.57 -4.69
N ASP A 110 -11.62 -5.95 -5.83
CA ASP A 110 -12.83 -6.08 -6.64
C ASP A 110 -13.07 -7.51 -7.15
N HIS A 111 -12.03 -8.34 -7.22
CA HIS A 111 -12.13 -9.77 -7.55
C HIS A 111 -12.35 -10.67 -6.33
N GLY A 112 -12.47 -10.11 -5.12
CA GLY A 112 -12.67 -10.88 -3.89
C GLY A 112 -11.40 -11.55 -3.36
N HIS A 113 -10.22 -11.21 -3.89
CA HIS A 113 -8.94 -11.73 -3.41
C HIS A 113 -8.39 -10.85 -2.29
N SER A 114 -7.85 -11.49 -1.25
CA SER A 114 -7.17 -10.78 -0.17
C SER A 114 -5.94 -10.05 -0.69
N VAL A 115 -5.84 -8.76 -0.39
CA VAL A 115 -4.66 -7.94 -0.70
C VAL A 115 -3.56 -8.09 0.36
N LEU A 116 -3.81 -8.87 1.42
CA LEU A 116 -2.90 -9.07 2.55
C LEU A 116 -2.14 -10.40 2.48
N THR A 117 -2.48 -11.28 1.54
CA THR A 117 -1.93 -12.65 1.40
C THR A 117 -1.15 -12.86 0.10
N ALA A 118 -0.43 -11.82 -0.36
CA ALA A 118 0.40 -11.89 -1.58
C ALA A 118 1.42 -13.04 -1.56
#